data_AF-A0A967C0R9-F1
#
_entry.id   AF-A0A967C0R9-F1
#
_cell.length_a   1.000
_cell.length_b   1.000
_cell.length_c   1.000
_cell.angle_alpha   90.00
_cell.angle_beta   90.00
_cell.angle_gamma   90.00
#
_symmetry.space_group_name_H-M   'P 1'
#
loop_
_entity.id
_entity.type
_entity.pdbx_description
1 polymer ?
#
loop_
_entity_poly.entity_id
_entity_poly.type
_entity_poly.pdbx_seq_one_letter_code
_entity_poly.pdbx_strand_id
1 'polypeptide(L)'
;KNKILSNIKNKPYFTKDSFVLYKSDCLKILEQIPENSIDMIFADPPYFLSSGTFSCQNGKMVSVKKGDWDLSNGLKKDFEF
;
A
#
# COMPACT_ATOMS: atom_id res chain seq x y z
N LYS A 1 2.81 -18.07 20.08
CA LYS A 1 3.12 -16.77 19.42
C LYS A 1 3.37 -17.05 17.94
N ASN A 2 2.78 -16.27 17.03
CA ASN A 2 2.92 -16.47 15.59
C ASN A 2 4.40 -16.30 15.18
N LYS A 3 5.02 -17.35 14.64
CA LYS A 3 6.47 -17.42 14.35
C LYS A 3 6.92 -16.41 13.28
N ILE A 4 6.00 -15.99 12.42
CA ILE A 4 6.24 -14.96 11.39
C ILE A 4 6.41 -13.57 12.04
N LEU A 5 5.54 -13.25 13.00
CA LEU A 5 5.48 -11.92 13.61
C LEU A 5 6.60 -11.68 14.62
N SER A 6 7.29 -12.71 15.11
CA SER A 6 8.36 -12.55 16.10
C SER A 6 9.59 -11.84 15.56
N ASN A 7 9.78 -11.82 14.24
CA ASN A 7 10.93 -11.20 13.60
C ASN A 7 10.72 -9.71 13.29
N ILE A 8 9.47 -9.23 13.36
CA ILE A 8 9.12 -7.84 13.07
C ILE A 8 9.39 -6.98 14.32
N LYS A 9 10.35 -6.05 14.21
CA LYS A 9 10.77 -5.11 15.26
C LYS A 9 9.73 -4.02 15.54
N ASN A 10 8.99 -3.61 14.52
CA ASN A 10 7.99 -2.54 14.62
C ASN A 10 6.84 -2.99 15.53
N LYS A 11 6.35 -2.07 16.38
CA LYS A 11 5.12 -2.31 17.13
C LYS A 11 3.92 -2.29 16.17
N PRO A 12 3.01 -3.27 16.23
CA PRO A 12 1.75 -3.21 15.49
C PRO A 12 0.96 -1.94 15.81
N TYR A 13 0.33 -1.36 14.80
CA TYR A 13 -0.61 -0.24 14.97
C TYR A 13 -1.96 -0.75 15.48
N PHE A 14 -2.41 -1.90 14.98
CA PHE A 14 -3.64 -2.54 15.41
C PHE A 14 -3.49 -4.07 15.36
N THR A 15 -4.10 -4.74 16.33
CA THR A 15 -4.12 -6.20 16.44
C THR A 15 -5.51 -6.65 16.86
N LYS A 16 -6.10 -7.57 16.10
CA LYS A 16 -7.37 -8.20 16.47
C LYS A 16 -7.45 -9.60 15.86
N ASP A 17 -7.78 -10.59 16.69
CA ASP A 17 -7.88 -11.99 16.27
C ASP A 17 -6.64 -12.46 15.49
N SER A 18 -6.80 -12.84 14.22
CA SER A 18 -5.73 -13.26 13.29
C SER A 18 -5.21 -12.13 12.39
N PHE A 19 -5.56 -10.87 12.68
CA PHE A 19 -5.21 -9.70 11.87
C PHE A 19 -4.24 -8.78 12.62
N VAL A 20 -3.18 -8.37 11.91
CA VAL A 20 -2.17 -7.44 12.42
C VAL A 20 -1.92 -6.37 11.36
N LEU A 21 -2.05 -5.11 11.76
CA LEU A 21 -1.81 -3.95 10.91
C LEU A 21 -0.57 -3.21 11.38
N TYR A 22 0.35 -2.97 10.46
CA TYR A 22 1.53 -2.14 10.66
C TYR A 22 1.37 -0.83 9.91
N LYS A 23 1.62 0.30 10.60
CA LYS A 23 1.74 1.61 9.97
C LYS A 23 3.22 1.91 9.78
N SER A 24 3.77 1.50 8.65
CA SER A 24 5.19 1.62 8.31
C SER A 24 5.38 1.59 6.79
N ASP A 25 6.57 1.93 6.32
CA ASP A 25 7.06 1.53 5.02
C ASP A 25 7.01 0.00 4.89
N CYS A 26 6.33 -0.49 3.85
CA CYS A 26 6.09 -1.92 3.64
C CYS A 26 7.37 -2.68 3.27
N LEU A 27 8.33 -2.05 2.60
CA LEU A 27 9.59 -2.69 2.21
C LEU A 27 10.40 -3.07 3.45
N LYS A 28 10.50 -2.15 4.42
CA LYS A 28 11.18 -2.39 5.70
C LYS A 28 10.53 -3.49 6.53
N ILE A 29 9.21 -3.67 6.43
CA ILE A 29 8.50 -4.76 7.11
C ILE A 29 8.72 -6.09 6.40
N LEU A 30 8.62 -6.10 5.07
CA LEU A 30 8.83 -7.30 4.24
C LEU A 30 10.22 -7.89 4.43
N GLU A 31 11.26 -7.07 4.56
CA GLU A 31 12.64 -7.50 4.86
C GLU A 31 12.78 -8.31 6.18
N GLN A 32 11.84 -8.15 7.12
CA GLN A 32 11.86 -8.82 8.42
C GLN A 32 11.05 -10.13 8.43
N ILE A 33 10.27 -10.38 7.38
CA ILE A 33 9.44 -11.57 7.25
C ILE A 33 10.30 -12.72 6.72
N PRO A 34 10.23 -13.93 7.29
CA PRO A 34 10.97 -15.08 6.79
C PRO A 34 10.64 -15.38 5.32
N GLU A 35 11.65 -15.79 4.55
CA GLU A 35 11.45 -16.27 3.19
C GLU A 35 10.50 -17.48 3.17
N ASN A 36 9.74 -17.64 2.08
CA ASN A 36 8.82 -18.75 1.85
C ASN A 36 7.79 -18.97 2.99
N SER A 37 7.37 -17.89 3.67
CA SER A 37 6.42 -17.96 4.79
C SER A 37 5.05 -17.34 4.52
N ILE A 38 4.84 -16.80 3.31
CA ILE A 38 3.60 -16.14 2.89
C ILE A 38 2.98 -16.91 1.72
N ASP A 39 1.75 -17.38 1.90
CA ASP A 39 1.01 -18.13 0.87
C ASP A 39 0.42 -17.24 -0.23
N MET A 40 0.09 -15.98 0.11
CA MET A 40 -0.55 -15.04 -0.80
C MET A 40 -0.18 -13.59 -0.43
N ILE A 41 0.12 -12.79 -1.46
CA ILE A 41 0.29 -11.34 -1.35
C ILE A 41 -0.81 -10.67 -2.15
N PHE A 42 -1.55 -9.76 -1.50
CA PHE A 42 -2.47 -8.85 -2.17
C PHE A 42 -1.91 -7.44 -2.07
N ALA A 43 -1.75 -6.77 -3.21
CA ALA A 43 -1.23 -5.42 -3.28
C ALA A 43 -1.97 -4.60 -4.34
N ASP A 44 -2.38 -3.40 -3.94
CA ASP A 44 -2.90 -2.34 -4.82
C ASP A 44 -2.01 -1.11 -4.57
N PRO A 45 -0.81 -1.05 -5.18
CA PRO A 45 0.15 0.03 -4.92
C PRO A 45 -0.34 1.37 -5.48
N PRO A 46 0.22 2.52 -5.04
CA PRO A 46 -0.04 3.79 -5.69
C PRO A 46 0.43 3.73 -7.14
N TYR A 47 -0.50 3.94 -8.07
CA TYR A 47 -0.20 3.96 -9.50
C TYR A 47 0.01 5.38 -10.01
N PHE A 48 -0.22 6.39 -9.17
CA PHE A 48 -0.14 7.81 -9.52
C PHE A 48 -1.04 8.16 -10.71
N LEU A 49 -2.17 7.47 -10.84
CA LEU A 49 -3.10 7.66 -11.97
C LEU A 49 -4.10 8.78 -11.71
N SER A 50 -4.21 9.25 -10.47
CA SER A 50 -5.08 10.37 -10.14
C SER A 50 -4.40 11.69 -10.56
N SER A 51 -5.00 12.38 -11.52
CA SER A 51 -4.53 13.69 -12.00
C SER A 51 -5.37 14.88 -11.50
N GLY A 52 -6.36 14.63 -10.63
CA GLY A 52 -7.28 15.66 -10.14
C GLY A 52 -8.28 16.18 -11.19
N THR A 53 -8.32 15.56 -12.38
CA THR A 53 -9.21 15.93 -13.49
C THR A 53 -10.40 14.96 -13.62
N PHE A 54 -11.09 15.00 -14.76
CA PHE A 54 -12.23 14.15 -15.06
C PHE A 54 -12.00 13.41 -16.38
N SER A 55 -12.56 12.21 -16.51
CA SER A 55 -12.62 11.45 -17.76
C SER A 55 -14.08 11.23 -18.17
N CYS A 56 -14.32 10.83 -19.42
CA CYS A 56 -15.63 10.41 -19.88
C CYS A 56 -15.72 8.89 -19.87
N GLN A 57 -16.60 8.34 -19.04
CA GLN A 57 -16.93 6.92 -19.02
C GLN A 57 -18.42 6.75 -19.33
N ASN A 58 -18.74 6.00 -20.39
CA ASN A 58 -20.11 5.76 -20.85
C ASN A 58 -20.93 7.04 -21.08
N GLY A 59 -20.29 8.06 -21.66
CA GLY A 59 -20.92 9.36 -21.92
C GLY A 59 -21.12 10.23 -20.67
N LYS A 60 -20.61 9.82 -19.51
CA LYS A 60 -20.72 10.56 -18.25
C LYS A 60 -19.35 11.05 -17.78
N MET A 61 -19.33 12.27 -17.23
CA MET A 61 -18.15 12.81 -16.56
C MET A 61 -17.91 12.07 -15.25
N VAL A 62 -16.74 11.48 -15.10
CA VAL A 62 -16.30 10.76 -13.88
C VAL A 62 -14.99 11.34 -13.38
N SER A 63 -14.87 11.47 -12.06
CA SER A 63 -13.59 11.91 -11.48
C SER A 63 -12.56 10.81 -11.62
N VAL A 64 -11.35 11.18 -12.04
CA VAL A 64 -10.19 10.27 -11.99
C VAL A 64 -9.42 10.38 -10.68
N LYS A 65 -9.91 11.17 -9.71
CA LYS A 65 -9.32 11.27 -8.37
C LYS A 65 -9.78 10.10 -7.50
N LYS A 66 -8.94 9.06 -7.39
CA LYS A 66 -9.22 7.89 -6.53
C LYS A 66 -8.98 8.17 -5.04
N GLY A 67 -7.99 9.00 -4.73
CA GLY A 67 -7.65 9.42 -3.38
C GLY A 67 -6.40 10.28 -3.37
N ASP A 68 -6.17 11.03 -2.29
CA ASP A 68 -5.00 11.93 -2.19
C ASP A 68 -3.67 11.16 -2.23
N TRP A 69 -3.68 9.90 -1.82
CA TRP A 69 -2.53 9.00 -1.84
C TRP A 69 -2.13 8.49 -3.26
N ASP A 70 -3.03 8.60 -4.24
CA ASP A 70 -2.81 8.18 -5.64
C ASP A 70 -2.63 9.39 -6.59
N LEU A 71 -2.58 10.61 -6.04
CA LEU A 71 -2.31 11.81 -6.82
C LEU A 71 -0.85 11.83 -7.29
N SER A 72 -0.64 11.97 -8.60
CA SER A 72 0.70 12.17 -9.15
C SER A 72 1.25 13.54 -8.76
N ASN A 73 2.50 13.56 -8.30
CA ASN A 73 3.30 14.77 -8.09
C ASN A 73 4.26 15.04 -9.26
N GLY A 74 4.13 14.28 -10.35
CA GLY A 74 5.00 14.26 -11.51
C GLY A 74 6.05 13.16 -11.42
N LEU A 75 6.35 12.53 -12.57
CA LEU A 75 7.15 11.30 -12.67
C LEU A 75 8.42 11.32 -11.80
N LYS A 76 9.23 12.37 -11.87
CA LYS A 76 10.47 12.42 -11.08
C LYS A 76 10.22 12.36 -9.57
N LYS A 77 9.24 13.10 -9.06
CA LYS A 77 8.90 13.14 -7.63
C LYS A 77 8.23 11.85 -7.17
N ASP A 78 7.41 11.25 -8.03
CA ASP A 78 6.69 10.01 -7.72
C ASP A 78 7.63 8.80 -7.56
N PHE A 79 8.83 8.85 -8.14
CA PHE A 79 9.86 7.80 -8.05
C PHE A 79 11.12 8.24 -7.27
N GLU A 80 11.06 9.34 -6.52
CA GLU A 80 12.10 9.72 -5.55
C GLU A 80 11.85 8.95 -4.24
N PHE A 81 12.66 7.93 -3.98
CA PHE A 81 12.66 7.11 -2.76
C PHE A 81 13.78 7.51 -1.81
#